data_AF-A0A1M5BN55-F1
#
_entry.id   AF-A0A1M5BN55-F1
#
_cell.length_a   1.000
_cell.length_b   1.000
_cell.length_c   1.000
_cell.angle_alpha   90.00
_cell.angle_beta   90.00
_cell.angle_gamma   90.00
#
_symmetry.space_group_name_H-M   'P 1'
#
loop_
_entity.id
_entity.type
_entity.pdbx_description
1 polymer ?
#
loop_
_entity_poly.entity_id
_entity_poly.type
_entity_poly.pdbx_seq_one_letter_code
_entity_poly.pdbx_strand_id
1 'polypeptide(L)'
;MLLLVLIRMIVRRTQGAPAPVNDTPPLLHRAGIWGHRLLYLLMLLVPVLGALTWYFKIGALGDPHAVVANGLMIVALGHALVALYHHYALKDGTLRRMTRGATA
;
A
#
# COMPACT_ATOMS: atom_id res chain seq x y z
N MET A 1 13.74 1.27 15.88
CA MET A 1 12.73 0.84 14.88
C MET A 1 11.42 1.61 14.96
N LEU A 2 10.86 1.86 16.16
CA LEU A 2 9.66 2.70 16.33
C LEU A 2 9.80 4.15 15.83
N LEU A 3 10.99 4.73 15.93
CA LEU A 3 11.27 6.09 15.47
C LEU A 3 11.12 6.27 13.95
N LEU A 4 11.55 5.27 13.16
CA LEU A 4 11.41 5.29 11.70
C LEU A 4 9.94 5.19 11.24
N VAL A 5 9.11 4.48 12.01
CA VAL A 5 7.66 4.35 11.75
C VAL A 5 6.96 5.68 11.96
N LEU A 6 7.31 6.41 13.03
CA LEU A 6 6.77 7.75 13.29
C LEU A 6 7.16 8.74 12.18
N ILE A 7 8.43 8.74 11.77
CA ILE A 7 8.93 9.59 10.68
C ILE A 7 8.18 9.29 9.37
N ARG A 8 8.02 8.01 9.00
CA ARG A 8 7.30 7.62 7.78
C ARG A 8 5.83 8.05 7.80
N MET A 9 5.18 8.00 8.96
CA MET A 9 3.78 8.41 9.11
C MET A 9 3.60 9.93 8.97
N ILE A 10 4.57 10.72 9.47
CA ILE A 10 4.60 12.18 9.30
C ILE A 10 4.80 12.54 7.82
N VAL A 11 5.74 11.89 7.13
CA VAL A 11 6.02 12.11 5.70
C VAL A 11 4.80 11.79 4.82
N ARG A 12 4.06 10.71 5.12
CA ARG A 12 2.85 10.38 4.37
C ARG A 12 1.72 11.40 4.57
N ARG A 13 1.64 12.03 5.74
CA ARG A 13 0.66 13.10 5.99
C ARG A 13 0.99 14.38 5.23
N THR A 14 2.26 14.70 5.02
CA THR A 14 2.69 15.96 4.39
C THR A 14 2.70 15.91 2.86
N GLN A 15 2.81 14.74 2.22
CA GLN A 15 3.00 14.64 0.77
C GLN A 15 1.71 14.71 -0.07
N GLY A 16 0.52 14.55 0.51
CA GLY A 16 -0.75 14.63 -0.22
C GLY A 16 -0.93 13.55 -1.30
N ALA A 17 -2.17 13.27 -1.70
CA ALA A 17 -2.46 12.31 -2.77
C ALA A 17 -2.44 13.00 -4.14
N PRO A 18 -1.67 12.52 -5.14
CA PRO A 18 -1.69 13.07 -6.49
C PRO A 18 -3.08 13.02 -7.12
N ALA A 19 -3.42 14.03 -7.93
CA ALA A 19 -4.73 14.17 -8.57
C ALA A 19 -5.10 12.94 -9.45
N PRO A 20 -6.39 12.52 -9.46
CA PRO A 20 -6.89 11.39 -10.25
C PRO A 20 -6.63 11.55 -11.75
N VAL A 21 -6.34 10.45 -12.43
CA VAL A 21 -6.22 10.40 -13.90
C VAL A 21 -7.58 10.61 -14.55
N ASN A 22 -7.64 11.55 -15.49
CA ASN A 22 -8.77 11.77 -16.39
C ASN A 22 -9.13 10.48 -17.15
N ASP A 23 -10.43 10.16 -17.20
CA ASP A 23 -11.08 9.16 -18.06
C ASP A 23 -10.65 7.68 -17.96
N THR A 24 -10.33 7.19 -16.75
CA THR A 24 -10.27 5.73 -16.52
C THR A 24 -11.69 5.16 -16.40
N PRO A 25 -12.03 4.02 -17.05
CA PRO A 25 -13.32 3.37 -16.88
C PRO A 25 -13.63 3.20 -15.37
N PRO A 26 -14.88 3.44 -14.92
CA PRO A 26 -15.20 3.57 -13.50
C PRO A 26 -14.81 2.33 -12.68
N LEU A 27 -14.72 1.16 -13.32
CA LEU A 27 -14.34 -0.11 -12.72
C LEU A 27 -12.82 -0.20 -12.45
N LEU A 28 -11.98 0.26 -13.39
CA LEU A 28 -10.52 0.32 -13.24
C LEU A 28 -10.10 1.38 -12.20
N HIS A 29 -10.80 2.52 -12.19
CA HIS A 29 -10.58 3.56 -11.19
C HIS A 29 -10.87 3.06 -9.76
N ARG A 30 -12.01 2.37 -9.57
CA ARG A 30 -12.36 1.76 -8.28
C ARG A 30 -11.37 0.69 -7.84
N ALA A 31 -10.93 -0.18 -8.76
CA ALA A 31 -9.93 -1.21 -8.47
C ALA A 31 -8.61 -0.60 -7.99
N GLY A 32 -8.16 0.50 -8.62
CA GLY A 32 -6.98 1.24 -8.20
C GLY A 32 -7.11 1.79 -6.78
N ILE A 33 -8.23 2.44 -6.44
CA ILE A 33 -8.47 2.99 -5.09
C ILE A 33 -8.51 1.86 -4.05
N TRP A 34 -9.27 0.80 -4.31
CA TRP A 34 -9.43 -0.30 -3.35
C TRP A 34 -8.14 -1.09 -3.13
N GLY A 35 -7.36 -1.33 -4.19
CA GLY A 35 -6.06 -2.00 -4.09
C GLY A 35 -5.09 -1.24 -3.17
N HIS A 36 -4.96 0.08 -3.34
CA HIS A 36 -4.12 0.89 -2.47
C HIS A 36 -4.65 0.95 -1.02
N ARG A 37 -5.97 1.07 -0.83
CA ARG A 37 -6.57 1.05 0.52
C ARG A 37 -6.29 -0.25 1.25
N LEU A 38 -6.43 -1.38 0.56
CA LEU A 38 -6.14 -2.70 1.11
C LEU A 38 -4.66 -2.82 1.51
N LEU A 39 -3.74 -2.36 0.66
CA LEU A 39 -2.32 -2.33 0.98
C LEU A 39 -2.02 -1.45 2.20
N TYR A 40 -2.64 -0.27 2.32
CA TYR A 40 -2.46 0.58 3.50
C TYR A 40 -2.98 -0.05 4.78
N LEU A 41 -4.13 -0.73 4.72
CA LEU A 41 -4.69 -1.45 5.85
C LEU A 41 -3.76 -2.58 6.29
N LEU A 42 -3.33 -3.44 5.35
CA LEU A 42 -2.43 -4.55 5.62
C LEU A 42 -1.07 -4.07 6.16
N MET A 43 -0.50 -3.02 5.57
CA MET A 43 0.78 -2.44 6.01
C MET A 43 0.72 -1.88 7.43
N LEU A 44 -0.45 -1.43 7.89
CA LEU A 44 -0.66 -1.00 9.28
C LEU A 44 -0.92 -2.19 10.21
N LEU A 45 -1.72 -3.16 9.76
CA LEU A 45 -2.15 -4.30 10.57
C LEU A 45 -0.98 -5.21 10.97
N VAL A 46 -0.05 -5.48 10.05
CA VAL A 46 1.14 -6.32 10.30
C VAL A 46 1.98 -5.81 11.48
N PRO A 47 2.48 -4.55 11.51
CA PRO A 47 3.26 -4.04 12.63
C PRO A 47 2.45 -3.87 13.91
N VAL A 48 1.14 -3.60 13.84
CA VAL A 48 0.27 -3.54 15.03
C VAL A 48 0.16 -4.93 15.68
N LEU A 49 -0.10 -5.98 14.89
CA LEU A 49 -0.15 -7.35 15.40
C LEU A 49 1.21 -7.78 15.97
N GLY A 50 2.31 -7.46 15.30
CA GLY A 50 3.66 -7.73 15.79
C GLY A 50 4.00 -6.97 17.07
N ALA A 51 3.55 -5.72 17.20
CA ALA A 51 3.71 -4.96 18.43
C ALA A 51 2.88 -5.58 19.58
N LEU A 52 1.64 -5.98 19.32
CA LEU A 52 0.80 -6.61 20.33
C LEU A 52 1.40 -7.94 20.83
N THR A 53 1.96 -8.76 19.95
CA THR A 53 2.61 -10.03 20.36
C THR A 53 3.85 -9.79 21.20
N TRP A 54 4.71 -8.83 20.84
CA TRP A 54 5.97 -8.58 21.53
C TRP A 54 5.81 -7.76 22.82
N TYR A 55 5.00 -6.69 22.80
CA TYR A 55 4.84 -5.78 23.94
C TYR A 55 3.84 -6.29 24.97
N PHE A 56 2.75 -6.91 24.52
CA PHE A 56 1.71 -7.44 25.41
C PHE A 56 1.85 -8.95 25.65
N LYS A 57 2.87 -9.60 25.06
CA LYS A 57 3.16 -11.05 25.16
C LYS A 57 1.97 -11.95 24.84
N ILE A 58 1.06 -11.48 23.97
CA ILE A 58 -0.12 -12.23 23.53
C ILE A 58 0.33 -13.20 22.43
N GLY A 59 0.71 -14.42 22.80
CA GLY A 59 1.14 -15.46 21.86
C GLY A 59 0.11 -15.79 20.78
N ALA A 60 -1.18 -15.64 21.09
CA ALA A 60 -2.28 -15.89 20.16
C ALA A 60 -2.30 -14.98 18.91
N LEU A 61 -1.59 -13.84 18.93
CA LEU A 61 -1.53 -12.90 17.80
C LEU A 61 -0.33 -13.14 16.88
N GLY A 62 0.57 -14.07 17.21
CA GLY A 62 1.76 -14.39 16.42
C GLY A 62 1.42 -15.10 15.11
N ASP A 63 0.49 -16.04 15.16
CA ASP A 63 0.00 -16.75 13.98
C ASP A 63 -0.82 -15.84 13.04
N PRO A 64 -1.77 -15.03 13.54
CA PRO A 64 -2.40 -13.97 12.75
C PRO A 64 -1.42 -12.99 12.12
N HIS A 65 -0.33 -12.62 12.81
CA HIS A 65 0.70 -11.75 12.25
C HIS A 65 1.33 -12.35 10.99
N ALA A 66 1.68 -13.64 11.01
CA ALA A 66 2.26 -14.33 9.86
C ALA A 66 1.28 -14.42 8.69
N VAL A 67 0.01 -14.74 8.95
CA VAL A 67 -1.04 -14.81 7.92
C VAL A 67 -1.25 -13.46 7.24
N VAL A 68 -1.37 -12.39 8.02
CA VAL A 68 -1.56 -11.04 7.50
C VAL A 68 -0.32 -10.57 6.73
N ALA A 69 0.89 -10.92 7.18
CA ALA A 69 2.13 -10.61 6.48
C ALA A 69 2.22 -11.31 5.11
N ASN A 70 1.87 -12.59 5.05
CA ASN A 70 1.81 -13.33 3.78
C ASN A 70 0.75 -12.74 2.84
N GLY A 71 -0.42 -12.38 3.37
CA GLY A 71 -1.46 -11.67 2.63
C GLY A 71 -0.97 -10.35 2.04
N LEU A 72 -0.24 -9.55 2.82
CA LEU A 72 0.39 -8.31 2.35
C LEU A 72 1.34 -8.58 1.18
N MET A 73 2.17 -9.61 1.25
CA MET A 73 3.11 -9.96 0.17
C MET A 73 2.38 -10.33 -1.13
N ILE A 74 1.31 -11.13 -1.05
CA ILE A 74 0.51 -11.52 -2.21
C ILE A 74 -0.15 -10.29 -2.84
N VAL A 75 -0.79 -9.43 -2.03
CA VAL A 75 -1.47 -8.23 -2.54
C VAL A 75 -0.46 -7.23 -3.12
N ALA A 76 0.71 -7.07 -2.49
CA ALA A 76 1.77 -6.19 -2.98
C ALA A 76 2.30 -6.66 -4.34
N LEU A 77 2.51 -7.97 -4.51
CA LEU A 77 2.91 -8.54 -5.79
C LEU A 77 1.84 -8.29 -6.86
N GLY A 78 0.56 -8.58 -6.55
CA GLY A 78 -0.55 -8.31 -7.47
C GLY A 78 -0.65 -6.84 -7.88
N HIS A 79 -0.48 -5.92 -6.92
CA HIS A 79 -0.43 -4.48 -7.18
C HIS A 79 0.73 -4.09 -8.12
N ALA A 80 1.93 -4.64 -7.88
CA ALA A 80 3.09 -4.39 -8.73
C ALA A 80 2.84 -4.90 -10.17
N LEU A 81 2.26 -6.09 -10.33
CA LEU A 81 1.91 -6.65 -11.64
C LEU A 81 0.90 -5.78 -12.39
N VAL A 82 -0.14 -5.28 -11.69
CA VAL A 82 -1.12 -4.36 -12.27
C VAL A 82 -0.45 -3.05 -12.69
N ALA A 83 0.43 -2.49 -11.86
CA ALA A 83 1.17 -1.28 -12.20
C ALA A 83 2.07 -1.48 -13.46
N LEU A 84 2.68 -2.66 -13.61
CA LEU A 84 3.42 -3.03 -14.81
C LEU A 84 2.51 -3.22 -16.02
N TYR A 85 1.33 -3.81 -15.85
CA TYR A 85 0.32 -3.90 -16.92
C TYR A 85 -0.10 -2.52 -17.42
N HIS A 86 -0.36 -1.58 -16.50
CA HIS A 86 -0.64 -0.19 -16.84
C HIS A 86 0.53 0.47 -17.60
N HIS A 87 1.77 0.15 -17.21
CA HIS A 87 2.95 0.70 -17.86
C HIS A 87 3.20 0.14 -19.27
N TYR A 88 3.08 -1.17 -19.47
CA TYR A 88 3.43 -1.83 -20.73
C TYR A 88 2.25 -1.96 -21.71
N ALA A 89 1.05 -2.28 -21.23
CA ALA A 89 -0.13 -2.48 -22.08
C ALA A 89 -0.91 -1.19 -22.32
N LEU A 90 -1.27 -0.48 -21.23
CA LEU A 90 -2.10 0.74 -21.33
C LEU A 90 -1.27 2.01 -21.59
N LYS A 91 0.03 2.00 -21.27
CA LYS A 91 0.97 3.12 -21.46
C LYS A 91 0.46 4.46 -20.92
N ASP A 92 -0.39 4.42 -19.90
CA ASP A 92 -1.15 5.57 -19.37
C ASP A 92 -0.32 6.48 -18.44
N GLY A 93 0.97 6.17 -18.26
CA GLY A 93 1.88 6.96 -17.43
C GLY A 93 1.64 6.85 -15.92
N THR A 94 0.78 5.94 -15.44
CA THR A 94 0.49 5.75 -14.01
C THR A 94 1.75 5.48 -13.19
N LEU A 95 2.60 4.55 -13.65
CA LEU A 95 3.89 4.23 -13.00
C LEU A 95 4.85 5.44 -12.95
N ARG A 96 4.81 6.29 -13.97
CA ARG A 96 5.69 7.46 -14.09
C ARG A 96 5.33 8.56 -13.08
N ARG A 97 4.04 8.70 -12.76
CA ARG A 97 3.56 9.62 -11.71
C ARG A 97 3.89 9.14 -10.29
N MET A 98 3.94 7.83 -10.06
CA MET A 98 4.35 7.25 -8.77
C MET A 98 5.86 7.42 -8.49
N THR A 99 6.69 7.50 -9.53
CA THR A 99 8.15 7.55 -9.41
C THR A 99 8.74 8.96 -9.55
N ARG A 100 8.12 9.85 -10.32
CA ARG A 100 8.64 11.21 -10.57
C ARG A 100 7.80 12.33 -9.94
N GLY A 101 6.74 11.99 -9.22
CA GLY A 101 5.74 12.96 -8.77
C GLY A 101 4.94 13.51 -9.96
N ALA A 102 3.69 13.92 -9.73
CA ALA A 102 2.95 14.65 -10.74
C ALA A 102 3.62 16.02 -10.93
N THR A 103 4.48 16.15 -11.95
CA THR A 103 4.89 17.47 -12.42
C THR A 103 3.63 18.20 -12.88
N ALA A 104 3.49 19.43 -12.39
CA ALA A 104 2.48 20.40 -12.74
C ALA A 104 2.33 20.58 -14.25
#